data_AF-A0A2J0LUI1-F1
#
_entry.id   AF-A0A2J0LUI1-F1
#
_cell.length_a   1.000
_cell.length_b   1.000
_cell.length_c   1.000
_cell.angle_alpha   90.00
_cell.angle_beta   90.00
_cell.angle_gamma   90.00
#
_symmetry.space_group_name_H-M   'P 1'
#
loop_
_entity.id
_entity.type
_entity.pdbx_description
1 polymer ?
#
loop_
_entity_poly.entity_id
_entity_poly.type
_entity_poly.pdbx_seq_one_letter_code
_entity_poly.pdbx_strand_id
1 'polypeptide(L)' 'MTNIKDISKEPFLLHVCCAPCSIVVIDELSREYNLIVLFYNPNIHPEEEYLKRKKEVVRVCEEWHVPMIDH' A
#
# COMPACT_ATOMS: atom_id res chain seq x y z
N MET A 1 -30.62 -4.50 3.99
CA MET A 1 -29.44 -4.86 3.17
C MET A 1 -28.79 -3.56 2.76
N THR A 2 -27.78 -3.10 3.50
CA THR A 2 -27.08 -1.86 3.16
C THR A 2 -26.32 -2.09 1.87
N ASN A 3 -26.58 -1.26 0.87
CA ASN A 3 -25.91 -1.34 -0.42
C ASN A 3 -24.45 -0.92 -0.18
N ILE A 4 -23.48 -1.83 -0.42
CA ILE A 4 -22.05 -1.60 -0.16
C ILE A 4 -21.54 -0.36 -0.93
N LYS A 5 -22.25 0.04 -1.99
CA LYS A 5 -21.98 1.21 -2.82
C LYS A 5 -22.20 2.57 -2.13
N ASP A 6 -22.91 2.60 -0.99
CA ASP A 6 -23.26 3.84 -0.28
C ASP A 6 -22.34 4.14 0.92
N ILE A 7 -21.31 3.32 1.16
CA ILE A 7 -20.29 3.61 2.18
C ILE A 7 -19.32 4.61 1.58
N SER A 8 -19.30 5.85 2.09
CA SER A 8 -18.23 6.78 1.80
C SER A 8 -16.91 6.08 2.13
N LYS A 9 -16.01 5.93 1.14
CA LYS A 9 -14.73 5.24 1.33
C LYS A 9 -14.01 5.78 2.58
N GLU A 10 -13.96 5.00 3.65
CA GLU A 10 -13.27 5.42 4.86
C GLU A 10 -11.76 5.52 4.58
N PRO A 11 -11.05 6.52 5.14
CA PRO A 11 -9.60 6.57 5.06
C PRO A 11 -9.00 5.32 5.70
N PHE A 12 -8.13 4.63 4.97
CA PHE A 12 -7.48 3.41 5.45
C PHE A 12 -5.96 3.53 5.27
N LEU A 13 -5.20 3.45 6.36
CA LEU A 13 -3.73 3.40 6.30
C LEU A 13 -3.24 1.94 6.34
N LEU A 14 -2.60 1.50 5.26
CA LEU A 14 -2.03 0.16 5.14
C LEU A 14 -0.52 0.20 5.38
N HIS A 15 -0.07 -0.49 6.42
CA HIS A 15 1.35 -0.75 6.63
C HIS A 15 1.82 -1.91 5.74
N VAL A 16 2.84 -1.64 4.93
CA VAL A 16 3.47 -2.58 4.01
C VAL A 16 4.89 -2.88 4.48
N CYS A 17 5.18 -4.15 4.72
CA CYS A 17 6.50 -4.62 5.19
C CYS A 17 7.30 -5.39 4.13
N CYS A 18 6.69 -5.73 2.99
CA CYS A 18 7.32 -6.52 1.92
C CYS A 18 6.56 -6.31 0.60
N ALA A 19 7.29 -5.96 -0.47
CA ALA A 19 6.70 -5.57 -1.75
C ALA A 19 5.83 -6.65 -2.43
N PRO A 20 6.31 -7.87 -2.72
CA PRO A 20 5.54 -8.83 -3.51
C PRO A 20 4.24 -9.30 -2.84
N CYS A 21 4.20 -9.42 -1.51
CA CYS A 21 3.02 -9.94 -0.81
C CYS A 21 1.94 -8.87 -0.59
N SER A 22 2.29 -7.59 -0.56
CA SER A 22 1.34 -6.51 -0.30
C SER A 22 0.60 -6.03 -1.55
N ILE A 23 1.11 -6.29 -2.75
CA ILE A 23 0.54 -5.77 -4.02
C ILE A 23 -0.93 -6.19 -4.18
N VAL A 24 -1.26 -7.46 -3.93
CA VAL A 24 -2.65 -7.95 -4.01
C VAL A 24 -3.54 -7.27 -2.97
N VAL A 25 -3.01 -7.04 -1.77
CA VAL A 25 -3.75 -6.35 -0.69
C VAL A 25 -3.98 -4.87 -1.03
N ILE A 26 -3.00 -4.20 -1.63
CA ILE A 26 -3.13 -2.82 -2.11
C ILE A 26 -4.21 -2.75 -3.20
N ASP A 27 -4.23 -3.68 -4.16
CA ASP A 27 -5.23 -3.69 -5.25
C ASP A 27 -6.65 -3.84 -4.69
N GLU A 28 -6.91 -4.87 -3.89
CA GLU A 28 -8.23 -5.13 -3.31
C GLU A 28 -8.69 -3.97 -2.40
N LEU A 29 -7.84 -3.52 -1.46
CA LEU A 29 -8.23 -2.46 -0.53
C LEU A 29 -8.37 -1.09 -1.21
N SER A 30 -7.64 -0.82 -2.29
CA SER A 30 -7.80 0.45 -3.04
C SER A 30 -9.17 0.57 -3.72
N ARG A 31 -9.79 -0.56 -4.06
CA ARG A 31 -11.14 -0.61 -4.65
C ARG A 31 -12.22 -0.32 -3.62
N GLU A 32 -12.01 -0.74 -2.38
CA GLU A 32 -12.98 -0.63 -1.28
C GLU A 32 -12.81 0.63 -0.41
N TYR A 33 -11.59 1.15 -0.26
CA TYR A 33 -11.26 2.21 0.69
C TYR A 33 -10.52 3.39 0.06
N ASN A 34 -10.46 4.51 0.80
CA ASN A 34 -9.56 5.62 0.49
C ASN A 34 -8.19 5.26 1.07
N LEU A 35 -7.47 4.40 0.33
CA LEU A 35 -6.25 3.75 0.79
C LEU A 35 -5.06 4.72 0.79
N ILE A 36 -4.27 4.68 1.85
CA ILE A 36 -2.95 5.31 1.97
C ILE A 36 -1.96 4.21 2.35
N VAL A 37 -0.81 4.14 1.69
CA VAL A 37 0.21 3.13 1.94
C VAL A 37 1.37 3.71 2.75
N LEU A 38 1.86 2.95 3.73
CA LEU A 38 3.10 3.23 4.46
C LEU A 38 4.06 2.05 4.28
N PHE A 39 5.21 2.26 3.65
CA PHE A 39 6.25 1.24 3.57
C PHE A 39 7.25 1.39 4.72
N TYR A 40 7.37 0.37 5.57
CA TYR A 40 8.39 0.38 6.61
C TYR A 40 8.71 -1.04 7.09
N ASN A 41 9.98 -1.43 7.06
CA ASN A 41 10.46 -2.67 7.67
C ASN A 41 11.97 -2.58 7.93
N PRO A 42 12.39 -2.21 9.16
CA PRO A 42 13.80 -1.96 9.48
C PRO A 42 14.64 -3.25 9.54
N ASN A 43 13.99 -4.43 9.50
CA ASN A 43 14.67 -5.73 9.56
C ASN A 43 15.12 -6.22 8.18
N ILE A 44 14.84 -5.48 7.10
CA ILE A 44 15.30 -5.86 5.75
C ILE A 44 16.77 -5.48 5.61
N HIS A 45 17.60 -6.51 5.52
CA HIS A 45 19.03 -6.37 5.26
C HIS A 45 19.41 -7.21 4.03
N PRO A 46 20.38 -6.75 3.23
CA PRO A 46 21.08 -5.46 3.30
C PRO A 46 20.18 -4.26 2.91
N GLU A 47 20.64 -3.03 3.16
CA GLU A 47 19.92 -1.79 2.84
C GLU A 47 19.47 -1.72 1.36
N GLU A 48 20.28 -2.26 0.44
CA GLU A 48 19.94 -2.34 -0.97
C GLU A 48 18.63 -3.11 -1.23
N GLU A 49 18.36 -4.19 -0.48
CA GLU A 49 17.12 -4.95 -0.58
C GLU A 49 15.93 -4.16 -0.02
N TYR A 50 16.15 -3.38 1.04
CA TYR A 50 15.12 -2.45 1.57
C TYR A 50 14.73 -1.43 0.50
N LEU A 51 15.73 -0.76 -0.09
CA LEU A 51 15.51 0.24 -1.14
C LEU A 51 14.86 -0.36 -2.39
N LYS A 52 15.27 -1.56 -2.79
CA LYS A 52 14.67 -2.28 -3.91
C LYS A 52 13.19 -2.59 -3.67
N ARG A 53 12.84 -3.10 -2.49
CA ARG A 53 11.44 -3.38 -2.13
C ARG A 53 10.62 -2.10 -2.00
N LYS A 54 11.17 -1.07 -1.37
CA LYS A 54 10.55 0.25 -1.27
C LYS A 54 10.24 0.83 -2.65
N LYS A 55 11.22 0.78 -3.57
CA LYS A 55 11.07 1.26 -4.95
C LYS A 55 9.96 0.54 -5.70
N GLU A 56 9.81 -0.77 -5.51
CA GLU A 56 8.71 -1.52 -6.14
C GLU A 56 7.34 -1.12 -5.58
N VAL A 57 7.24 -0.88 -4.27
CA VAL A 57 5.99 -0.38 -3.67
C VAL A 57 5.66 1.03 -4.17
N VAL A 58 6.64 1.93 -4.25
CA VAL A 58 6.48 3.27 -4.83
C VAL A 58 5.97 3.18 -6.27
N ARG A 59 6.60 2.34 -7.11
CA ARG A 59 6.21 2.13 -8.50
C ARG A 59 4.74 1.70 -8.62
N VAL A 60 4.30 0.76 -7.80
CA VAL A 60 2.92 0.25 -7.79
C VAL A 60 1.94 1.34 -7.32
N CYS A 61 2.28 2.06 -6.24
CA CYS A 61 1.46 3.16 -5.74
C CYS A 61 1.29 4.28 -6.78
N GLU A 62 2.36 4.63 -7.50
CA GLU A 62 2.32 5.61 -8.59
C GLU A 62 1.46 5.12 -9.77
N GLU A 63 1.66 3.87 -10.21
CA GLU A 63 0.91 3.27 -11.32
C GLU A 63 -0.60 3.22 -11.03
N TRP A 64 -0.97 2.93 -9.78
CA TRP A 64 -2.36 2.77 -9.36
C TRP A 64 -2.96 4.02 -8.72
N HIS A 65 -2.21 5.12 -8.69
CA HIS A 65 -2.64 6.40 -8.11
C HIS A 65 -3.05 6.28 -6.62
N VAL A 66 -2.34 5.44 -5.87
CA VAL A 66 -2.54 5.25 -4.42
C VAL A 66 -1.57 6.15 -3.66
N PRO A 67 -2.05 7.05 -2.79
CA PRO A 67 -1.19 7.87 -1.94
C PRO A 67 -0.27 7.02 -1.07
N MET A 68 1.00 7.41 -0.99
CA MET A 68 2.00 6.76 -0.15
C MET A 68 2.65 7.78 0.79
N ILE A 69 2.81 7.40 2.05
CA ILE A 69 3.62 8.10 3.04
C ILE A 69 4.99 7.46 3.05
N ASP A 70 6.01 8.29 2.93
CA ASP A 70 7.39 7.89 3.05
C ASP A 70 8.03 8.50 4.30
N HIS A 71 8.78 7.68 5.05
CA HIS A 71 9.54 8.08 6.24
C HIS A 71 11.03 7.83 6.06
#